data_AF-A0A7D8UIG8-F1
#
_entry.id   AF-A0A7D8UIG8-F1
#
_cell.length_a   1.000
_cell.length_b   1.000
_cell.length_c   1.000
_cell.angle_alpha   90.00
_cell.angle_beta   90.00
_cell.angle_gamma   90.00
#
_symmetry.space_group_name_H-M   'P 1'
#
loop_
_entity.id
_entity.type
_entity.pdbx_description
1 polymer ?
#
loop_
_entity_poly.entity_id
_entity_poly.type
_entity_poly.pdbx_seq_one_letter_code
_entity_poly.pdbx_strand_id
1 'polypeptide(L)'
;MAYIARSYVPQIRIYNIYNQETPLPPNLLLYSDFNAYNAWWDPLYEKSDAKGDTLAEWIIEYNLALFNKPGVGTFYRPLMQNATNIDLTLSHCSIANQIKFWAIVEDIGSDYFGITFKIQGTRQD
;
A
#
# COMPACT_ATOMS: atom_id res chain seq x y z
N MET A 1 18.28 3.59 35.64
CA MET A 1 17.65 4.12 34.41
C MET A 1 16.82 2.99 33.81
N ALA A 2 15.50 3.01 33.97
CA ALA A 2 14.61 1.97 33.44
C ALA A 2 14.01 2.45 32.11
N TYR A 3 14.28 1.72 31.04
CA TYR A 3 13.69 1.96 29.72
C TYR A 3 12.31 1.31 29.69
N ILE A 4 11.24 2.11 29.74
CA ILE A 4 9.89 1.61 29.48
C ILE A 4 9.72 1.58 27.96
N ALA A 5 9.91 0.40 27.37
CA ALA A 5 9.50 0.17 25.99
C ALA A 5 7.98 0.33 25.93
N ARG A 6 7.49 1.42 25.32
CA ARG A 6 6.05 1.54 25.03
C ARG A 6 5.71 0.46 24.01
N SER A 7 4.94 -0.54 24.44
CA SER A 7 4.37 -1.56 23.56
C SER A 7 3.42 -0.86 22.56
N TYR A 8 3.77 -0.86 21.28
CA TYR A 8 2.87 -0.42 20.22
C TYR A 8 1.72 -1.43 20.09
N VAL A 9 0.49 -1.00 20.34
CA VAL A 9 -0.72 -1.79 20.05
C VAL A 9 -1.22 -1.34 18.68
N PRO A 10 -1.13 -2.16 17.62
CA PRO A 10 -1.67 -1.80 16.32
C PRO A 10 -3.19 -1.61 16.42
N GLN A 11 -3.69 -0.45 15.95
CA GLN A 11 -5.12 -0.24 15.78
C GLN A 11 -5.52 -0.71 14.38
N ILE A 12 -6.46 -1.65 14.29
CA ILE A 12 -7.11 -2.01 13.03
C ILE A 12 -8.28 -1.05 12.82
N ARG A 13 -8.30 -0.35 11.69
CA ARG A 13 -9.41 0.51 11.26
C ARG A 13 -9.81 0.11 9.84
N ILE A 14 -11.12 0.05 9.61
CA ILE A 14 -11.70 -0.22 8.29
C ILE A 14 -12.14 1.12 7.71
N TYR A 15 -11.66 1.43 6.50
CA TYR A 15 -12.02 2.63 5.77
C TYR A 15 -12.84 2.23 4.55
N ASN A 16 -13.94 2.96 4.31
CA ASN A 16 -14.73 2.81 3.10
C ASN A 16 -14.29 3.88 2.11
N ILE A 17 -13.65 3.47 1.02
CA ILE A 17 -13.18 4.38 -0.04
C ILE A 17 -14.31 5.16 -0.73
N TYR A 18 -15.57 4.73 -0.57
CA TYR A 18 -16.75 5.41 -1.11
C TYR A 18 -17.42 6.36 -0.10
N ASN A 19 -16.97 6.41 1.16
CA ASN A 19 -17.52 7.30 2.18
C ASN A 19 -16.46 8.29 2.67
N GLN A 20 -16.58 9.54 2.25
CA GLN A 20 -15.59 10.60 2.44
C GLN A 20 -15.64 11.30 3.82
N GLU A 21 -16.54 10.89 4.73
CA GLU A 21 -16.88 11.68 5.91
C GLU A 21 -15.82 11.70 7.04
N THR A 22 -14.77 10.88 6.96
CA THR A 22 -13.76 10.79 8.03
C THR A 22 -12.34 11.12 7.57
N PRO A 23 -11.66 12.09 8.18
CA PRO A 23 -10.25 12.34 7.91
C PRO A 23 -9.40 11.13 8.34
N LEU A 24 -8.40 10.80 7.52
CA LEU A 24 -7.46 9.73 7.81
C LEU A 24 -6.43 10.16 8.87
N PRO A 25 -6.00 9.26 9.77
CA PRO A 25 -5.00 9.60 10.77
C PRO A 25 -3.63 9.84 10.10
N PRO A 26 -2.82 10.78 10.60
CA PRO A 26 -1.55 11.13 9.98
C PRO A 26 -0.49 10.02 10.05
N ASN A 27 -0.66 9.04 10.94
CA ASN A 27 0.20 7.88 11.07
C ASN A 27 -0.37 6.63 10.38
N LEU A 28 -1.23 6.80 9.39
CA LEU A 28 -1.84 5.72 8.64
C LEU A 28 -0.84 5.05 7.69
N LEU A 29 -0.77 3.72 7.78
CA LEU A 29 -0.18 2.83 6.78
C LEU A 29 -1.28 1.84 6.37
N LEU A 30 -1.53 1.71 5.08
CA LEU A 30 -2.48 0.78 4.49
C LEU A 30 -1.73 -0.19 3.58
N TYR A 31 -2.10 -1.46 3.71
CA TYR A 31 -1.63 -2.54 2.85
C TYR A 31 -2.82 -3.47 2.63
N SER A 32 -3.22 -3.67 1.38
CA SER A 32 -4.35 -4.54 1.04
C SER A 32 -4.28 -5.01 -0.41
N ASP A 33 -4.87 -6.17 -0.67
CA ASP A 33 -5.34 -6.54 -2.01
C ASP A 33 -6.52 -5.62 -2.35
N PHE A 34 -6.30 -4.68 -3.28
CA PHE A 34 -7.34 -3.78 -3.73
C PHE A 34 -8.11 -4.35 -4.91
N ASN A 35 -7.64 -5.38 -5.63
CA ASN A 35 -8.25 -5.88 -6.87
C ASN A 35 -8.73 -4.72 -7.78
N ALA A 36 -7.89 -3.70 -7.94
CA ALA A 36 -8.19 -2.46 -8.64
C ALA A 36 -7.09 -2.19 -9.66
N TYR A 37 -7.47 -1.82 -10.88
CA TYR A 37 -6.53 -1.69 -11.99
C TYR A 37 -6.41 -0.24 -12.40
N ASN A 38 -5.20 0.29 -12.41
CA ASN A 38 -4.94 1.65 -12.89
C ASN A 38 -3.49 1.78 -13.38
N ALA A 39 -3.30 2.53 -14.46
CA ALA A 39 -1.99 2.77 -15.06
C ALA A 39 -0.97 3.44 -14.11
N TRP A 40 -1.41 4.09 -13.03
CA TRP A 40 -0.52 4.70 -12.04
C TRP A 40 0.38 3.65 -11.35
N TRP A 41 -0.16 2.48 -11.01
CA TRP A 41 0.62 1.39 -10.42
C TRP A 41 0.88 0.24 -11.39
N ASP A 42 0.05 0.06 -12.42
CA ASP A 42 0.25 -0.99 -13.43
C ASP A 42 0.15 -0.46 -14.87
N PRO A 43 1.14 0.32 -15.35
CA PRO A 43 1.15 0.85 -16.70
C PRO A 43 1.29 -0.23 -17.79
N LEU A 44 1.61 -1.48 -17.42
CA LEU A 44 1.76 -2.61 -18.34
C LEU A 44 0.44 -3.38 -18.53
N TYR A 45 -0.56 -3.12 -17.70
CA TYR A 45 -1.87 -3.71 -17.81
C TYR A 45 -2.81 -2.76 -18.56
N GLU A 46 -3.31 -3.19 -19.72
CA GLU A 46 -4.02 -2.32 -20.66
C GLU A 46 -5.35 -1.74 -20.14
N LYS A 47 -5.94 -2.35 -19.09
CA LYS A 47 -7.26 -1.99 -18.61
C LYS A 47 -7.19 -1.36 -17.22
N SER A 48 -7.33 -0.04 -17.15
CA SER A 48 -7.84 0.58 -15.91
C SER A 48 -9.31 0.20 -15.71
N ASP A 49 -9.75 0.13 -14.46
CA ASP A 49 -11.16 -0.05 -14.11
C ASP A 49 -11.69 1.08 -13.21
N ALA A 50 -13.01 1.19 -13.10
CA ALA A 50 -13.65 2.24 -12.31
C ALA A 50 -13.20 2.21 -10.84
N LYS A 51 -12.87 1.03 -10.31
CA LYS A 51 -12.37 0.87 -8.95
C LYS A 51 -10.97 1.47 -8.80
N GLY A 52 -10.09 1.27 -9.77
CA GLY A 52 -8.76 1.87 -9.84
C GLY A 52 -8.83 3.39 -9.96
N ASP A 53 -9.73 3.90 -10.80
CA ASP A 53 -9.92 5.36 -10.94
C ASP A 53 -10.42 5.99 -9.63
N THR A 54 -11.44 5.40 -8.99
CA THR A 54 -11.90 5.86 -7.67
C THR A 54 -10.79 5.79 -6.62
N LEU A 55 -9.97 4.72 -6.62
CA LEU A 55 -8.87 4.59 -5.68
C LEU A 55 -7.77 5.63 -5.94
N ALA A 56 -7.48 5.96 -7.20
CA ALA A 56 -6.53 7.01 -7.55
C ALA A 56 -7.00 8.39 -7.06
N GLU A 57 -8.28 8.72 -7.25
CA GLU A 57 -8.89 9.94 -6.69
C GLU A 57 -8.79 9.97 -5.17
N TRP A 58 -9.09 8.85 -4.50
CA TRP A 58 -9.01 8.73 -3.04
C TRP A 58 -7.58 8.91 -2.51
N ILE A 59 -6.57 8.39 -3.20
CA ILE A 59 -5.14 8.60 -2.86
C ILE A 59 -4.80 10.10 -2.90
N ILE A 60 -5.28 10.82 -3.91
CA ILE A 60 -5.03 12.26 -4.09
C ILE A 60 -5.77 13.06 -3.01
N GLU A 61 -7.06 12.79 -2.82
CA GLU A 61 -7.93 13.50 -1.87
C GLU A 61 -7.39 13.43 -0.44
N TYR A 62 -6.92 12.27 -0.02
CA TYR A 62 -6.44 12.04 1.34
C TYR A 62 -4.93 12.19 1.52
N ASN A 63 -4.24 12.75 0.54
CA ASN A 63 -2.80 13.03 0.59
C ASN A 63 -1.98 11.78 0.99
N LEU A 64 -2.22 10.69 0.26
CA LEU A 64 -1.53 9.42 0.46
C LEU A 64 -0.34 9.28 -0.49
N ALA A 65 0.73 8.69 0.03
CA ALA A 65 1.88 8.25 -0.75
C ALA A 65 1.71 6.78 -1.16
N LEU A 66 1.86 6.50 -2.45
CA LEU A 66 1.90 5.15 -3.03
C LEU A 66 3.36 4.67 -3.14
N PHE A 67 3.66 3.50 -2.58
CA PHE A 67 5.02 2.95 -2.56
C PHE A 67 5.31 1.92 -3.65
N ASN A 68 4.26 1.35 -4.25
CA ASN A 68 4.43 0.37 -5.30
C ASN A 68 5.24 0.96 -6.46
N LYS A 69 6.21 0.18 -6.95
CA LYS A 69 6.93 0.55 -8.18
C LYS A 69 6.01 0.26 -9.38
N PRO A 70 5.73 1.25 -10.25
CA PRO A 70 4.85 1.02 -11.39
C PRO A 70 5.35 -0.12 -12.29
N GLY A 71 4.43 -1.03 -12.63
CA GLY A 71 4.69 -2.18 -13.51
C GLY A 71 5.40 -3.36 -12.84
N VAL A 72 5.66 -3.28 -11.54
CA VAL A 72 6.10 -4.43 -10.74
C VAL A 72 4.88 -5.11 -10.16
N GLY A 73 4.56 -6.30 -10.69
CA GLY A 73 3.38 -7.06 -10.27
C GLY A 73 3.47 -7.58 -8.85
N THR A 74 2.31 -7.85 -8.27
CA THR A 74 2.09 -8.41 -6.93
C THR A 74 1.29 -9.72 -6.99
N PHE A 75 0.71 -10.02 -8.15
CA PHE A 75 -0.10 -11.21 -8.39
C PHE A 75 0.23 -11.81 -9.75
N TYR A 76 0.41 -13.13 -9.80
CA TYR A 76 0.65 -13.88 -11.01
C TYR A 76 0.08 -15.29 -10.92
N ARG A 77 -0.53 -15.75 -12.01
CA ARG A 77 -0.95 -17.13 -12.20
C ARG A 77 -0.41 -17.68 -13.52
N PRO A 78 -0.19 -19.01 -13.62
CA PRO A 78 0.05 -19.64 -14.91
C PRO A 78 -1.00 -19.20 -15.93
N LEU A 79 -0.55 -18.92 -17.16
CA LEU A 79 -1.33 -18.39 -18.29
C LEU A 79 -1.61 -16.89 -18.29
N MET A 80 -1.21 -16.15 -17.25
CA MET A 80 -1.14 -14.69 -17.33
C MET A 80 0.06 -14.28 -18.19
N GLN A 81 -0.13 -13.28 -19.04
CA GLN A 81 0.95 -12.74 -19.87
C GLN A 81 2.01 -12.03 -19.01
N ASN A 82 1.55 -11.23 -18.05
CA ASN A 82 2.37 -10.48 -17.11
C ASN A 82 1.76 -10.59 -15.71
N ALA A 83 2.57 -10.43 -14.68
CA ALA A 83 2.08 -10.21 -13.32
C ALA A 83 1.35 -8.86 -13.24
N THR A 84 0.30 -8.78 -12.42
CA THR A 84 -0.50 -7.56 -12.21
C THR A 84 -0.21 -6.95 -10.85
N ASN A 85 -0.24 -5.62 -10.76
CA ASN A 85 0.00 -4.86 -9.53
C ASN A 85 -1.35 -4.49 -8.87
N ILE A 86 -1.86 -5.34 -7.98
CA ILE A 86 -3.21 -5.15 -7.37
C ILE A 86 -3.17 -5.09 -5.83
N ASP A 87 -2.02 -5.39 -5.23
CA ASP A 87 -1.77 -5.26 -3.79
C ASP A 87 -0.99 -3.97 -3.53
N LEU A 88 -1.64 -2.95 -2.99
CA LEU A 88 -1.03 -1.62 -2.85
C LEU A 88 -0.59 -1.35 -1.41
N THR A 89 0.57 -0.71 -1.29
CA THR A 89 1.08 -0.14 -0.05
C THR A 89 0.95 1.38 -0.11
N LEU A 90 0.16 1.94 0.80
CA LEU A 90 -0.12 3.37 0.91
C LEU A 90 0.20 3.87 2.31
N SER A 91 0.62 5.12 2.45
CA SER A 91 0.67 5.77 3.77
C SER A 91 0.21 7.21 3.68
N HIS A 92 -0.26 7.79 4.78
CA HIS A 92 -0.41 9.24 4.82
C HIS A 92 0.96 9.91 4.63
N CYS A 93 1.02 10.97 3.82
CA CYS A 93 2.28 11.63 3.45
C CYS A 93 3.14 12.06 4.66
N SER A 94 2.55 12.34 5.82
CA SER A 94 3.33 12.70 7.02
C SER A 94 4.22 11.59 7.58
N ILE A 95 3.98 10.32 7.22
CA ILE A 95 4.88 9.22 7.57
C ILE A 95 5.59 8.60 6.37
N ALA A 96 5.41 9.14 5.16
CA ALA A 96 5.96 8.52 3.95
C ALA A 96 7.49 8.39 3.99
N ASN A 97 8.17 9.39 4.58
CA ASN A 97 9.61 9.37 4.78
C ASN A 97 10.11 8.30 5.77
N GLN A 98 9.23 7.66 6.54
CA GLN A 98 9.58 6.57 7.46
C GLN A 98 9.55 5.21 6.77
N ILE A 99 8.82 5.07 5.65
CA ILE A 99 8.74 3.81 4.91
C ILE A 99 9.94 3.72 3.95
N LYS A 100 10.73 2.65 4.08
CA LYS A 100 11.97 2.42 3.32
C LYS A 100 12.05 1.01 2.78
N PHE A 101 12.84 0.85 1.72
CA PHE A 101 13.18 -0.46 1.15
C PHE A 101 11.94 -1.31 0.78
N TRP A 102 10.93 -0.67 0.19
CA TRP A 102 9.78 -1.38 -0.36
C TRP A 102 10.26 -2.32 -1.48
N ALA A 103 9.86 -3.58 -1.42
CA ALA A 103 10.23 -4.59 -2.40
C ALA A 103 9.21 -5.74 -2.46
N ILE A 104 9.27 -6.47 -3.56
CA ILE A 104 8.57 -7.75 -3.75
C ILE A 104 9.43 -8.90 -3.24
N VAL A 105 8.77 -9.92 -2.70
CA VAL A 105 9.33 -11.22 -2.35
C VAL A 105 8.63 -12.28 -3.20
N GLU A 106 9.33 -12.74 -4.22
CA GLU A 106 8.92 -13.88 -5.04
C GLU A 106 9.06 -15.16 -4.20
N ASP A 107 8.30 -16.22 -4.52
CA ASP A 107 8.37 -17.54 -3.89
C ASP A 107 7.88 -17.67 -2.43
N ILE A 108 6.70 -17.12 -2.14
CA ILE A 108 5.99 -17.37 -0.87
C ILE A 108 5.01 -18.56 -0.93
N GLY A 109 5.00 -19.32 -2.04
CA GLY A 109 4.08 -20.45 -2.24
C GLY A 109 2.63 -20.06 -2.56
N SER A 110 2.41 -18.81 -3.00
CA SER A 110 1.12 -18.28 -3.45
C SER A 110 1.24 -17.75 -4.89
N ASP A 111 0.10 -17.61 -5.55
CA ASP A 111 -0.10 -16.75 -6.72
C ASP A 111 0.05 -15.25 -6.42
N TYR A 112 0.07 -14.85 -5.16
CA TYR A 112 0.48 -13.52 -4.71
C TYR A 112 1.96 -13.51 -4.38
N PHE A 113 2.64 -12.42 -4.69
CA PHE A 113 3.98 -12.16 -4.20
C PHE A 113 3.93 -11.48 -2.84
N GLY A 114 4.93 -11.74 -2.00
CA GLY A 114 5.07 -11.04 -0.73
C GLY A 114 5.47 -9.58 -0.95
N ILE A 115 5.06 -8.69 -0.06
CA ILE A 115 5.53 -7.31 -0.01
C ILE A 115 6.28 -7.09 1.30
N THR A 116 7.46 -6.48 1.20
CA THR A 116 8.29 -6.12 2.35
C THR A 116 8.68 -4.66 2.31
N PHE A 117 8.83 -4.06 3.50
CA PHE A 117 9.36 -2.71 3.70
C PHE A 117 9.85 -2.58 5.16
N LYS A 118 10.60 -1.52 5.45
CA LYS A 118 11.00 -1.13 6.82
C LYS A 118 10.31 0.15 7.23
N ILE A 119 9.90 0.22 8.49
CA ILE A 119 9.42 1.45 9.13
C ILE A 119 10.55 1.98 10.00
N GLN A 120 11.10 3.14 9.62
CA GLN A 120 12.11 3.83 10.40
C GLN A 120 11.42 4.70 11.46
N GLY A 121 11.46 4.26 12.71
CA GLY A 121 10.96 5.05 13.83
C GLY A 121 11.76 6.33 14.01
N THR A 122 11.09 7.41 14.39
CA THR A 122 11.76 8.58 14.97
C THR A 122 12.04 8.29 16.45
N ARG A 123 13.30 8.40 16.86
CA ARG A 123 13.64 8.43 18.28
C ARG A 123 13.03 9.72 18.83
N GLN A 124 12.08 9.61 19.76
CA GLN A 124 11.73 10.74 20.61
C GLN A 124 12.83 10.81 21.66
N ASP A 125 13.66 11.84 21.57
CA ASP A 125 14.63 12.19 22.61
C ASP A 125 13.93 12.81 23.84
#